data_AF-A0A949FNU5-F1
#
_entry.id   AF-A0A949FNU5-F1
#
_cell.length_a   1.000
_cell.length_b   1.000
_cell.length_c   1.000
_cell.angle_alpha   90.00
_cell.angle_beta   90.00
_cell.angle_gamma   90.00
#
_symmetry.space_group_name_H-M   'P 1'
#
loop_
_entity.id
_entity.type
_entity.pdbx_description
1 polymer ?
#
loop_
_entity_poly.entity_id
_entity_poly.type
_entity_poly.pdbx_seq_one_letter_code
_entity_poly.pdbx_strand_id
1 'polypeptide(L)'
;MEHPIWKTDEQLERECELTFKRASGPGGQNRNKVETAVFIVHLPTRVTGSASELRSQGENRKIAWSRLKMNLALYCRTTPSPRLFSLVRKYQKGARIDISESNAEWPILMAELLNALSESEWEPSIIASKWETTASQLIKLLKKNKEALKLVNEERSLRNKHVLR
;
A
#
# COMPACT_ATOMS: atom_id res chain seq x y z
N MET A 1 -12.30 11.31 7.59
CA MET A 1 -11.61 11.75 6.35
C MET A 1 -11.40 10.50 5.49
N GLU A 2 -11.68 10.58 4.20
CA GLU A 2 -11.52 9.46 3.27
C GLU A 2 -10.04 9.18 3.00
N HIS A 3 -9.67 7.90 2.90
CA HIS A 3 -8.29 7.51 2.60
C HIS A 3 -7.89 7.97 1.18
N PRO A 4 -6.69 8.56 0.96
CA PRO A 4 -6.27 9.06 -0.36
C PRO A 4 -6.28 8.01 -1.48
N ILE A 5 -6.15 6.73 -1.14
CA ILE A 5 -6.14 5.62 -2.11
C ILE A 5 -7.46 5.45 -2.87
N TRP A 6 -8.55 6.03 -2.38
CA TRP A 6 -9.85 6.01 -3.05
C TRP A 6 -10.05 7.14 -4.06
N LYS A 7 -9.15 8.12 -4.08
CA LYS A 7 -9.16 9.19 -5.07
C LYS A 7 -8.81 8.60 -6.44
N THR A 8 -9.33 9.21 -7.49
CA THR A 8 -8.87 8.88 -8.85
C THR A 8 -7.40 9.25 -9.01
N ASP A 9 -6.75 8.68 -10.02
CA ASP A 9 -5.34 8.98 -10.29
C ASP A 9 -5.14 10.48 -10.54
N GLU A 10 -6.06 11.13 -11.25
CA GLU A 10 -6.02 12.57 -11.51
C GLU A 10 -6.17 13.41 -10.24
N GLN A 11 -7.04 12.99 -9.32
CA GLN A 11 -7.23 13.68 -8.04
C GLN A 11 -6.01 13.52 -7.14
N LEU A 12 -5.47 12.31 -7.05
CA LEU A 12 -4.27 12.02 -6.26
C LEU A 12 -3.05 12.76 -6.83
N GLU A 13 -2.94 12.85 -8.16
CA GLU A 13 -1.88 13.59 -8.85
C GLU A 13 -1.86 15.08 -8.48
N ARG A 14 -3.03 15.72 -8.34
CA ARG A 14 -3.14 17.14 -7.93
C ARG A 14 -2.63 17.41 -6.52
N GLU A 15 -2.57 16.38 -5.67
CA GLU A 15 -2.08 16.48 -4.30
C GLU A 15 -0.62 16.03 -4.16
N CYS A 16 0.02 15.67 -5.28
CA CYS A 16 1.39 15.19 -5.30
C CYS A 16 2.35 16.20 -5.92
N GLU A 17 3.52 16.31 -5.32
CA GLU A 17 4.66 16.99 -5.93
C GLU A 17 5.59 15.95 -6.57
N LEU A 18 5.91 16.14 -7.85
CA LEU A 18 6.81 15.28 -8.60
C LEU A 18 8.15 15.99 -8.79
N THR A 19 9.24 15.32 -8.40
CA THR A 19 10.61 15.79 -8.60
C THR A 19 11.39 14.77 -9.42
N PHE A 20 12.14 15.26 -10.40
CA PHE A 20 13.07 14.45 -11.19
C PHE A 20 14.49 14.77 -10.77
N LYS A 21 15.32 13.73 -10.66
CA LYS A 21 16.74 13.86 -10.31
C LYS A 21 17.59 12.96 -11.18
N ARG A 22 18.87 13.29 -11.27
CA ARG A 22 19.89 12.37 -11.81
C ARG A 22 20.01 11.17 -10.87
N ALA A 23 19.95 9.97 -11.43
CA ALA A 23 20.18 8.76 -10.64
C ALA A 23 21.65 8.74 -10.18
N SER A 24 21.90 8.81 -8.87
CA SER A 24 23.24 8.67 -8.30
C SER A 24 23.55 7.20 -8.04
N GLY A 25 24.60 6.66 -8.67
CA GLY A 25 25.09 5.29 -8.42
C GLY A 25 26.22 4.89 -9.38
N PRO A 26 26.96 3.79 -9.10
CA PRO A 26 28.00 3.29 -10.00
C PRO A 26 27.34 2.79 -11.29
N GLY A 27 27.34 3.65 -12.31
CA GLY A 27 26.77 3.37 -13.62
C GLY A 27 27.50 4.19 -14.67
N GLY A 28 27.68 3.60 -15.86
CA GLY A 28 28.43 4.19 -16.97
C GLY A 28 27.87 5.55 -17.42
N GLN A 29 28.65 6.27 -18.23
CA GLN A 29 28.45 7.67 -18.64
C GLN A 29 27.00 8.06 -19.03
N ASN A 30 26.22 7.14 -19.61
CA ASN A 30 24.83 7.42 -20.00
C ASN A 30 23.84 7.49 -18.83
N ARG A 31 24.05 6.76 -17.72
CA ARG A 31 23.16 6.76 -16.55
C ARG A 31 23.25 8.09 -15.78
N ASN A 32 24.40 8.75 -15.85
CA ASN A 32 24.68 9.99 -15.12
C ASN A 32 24.23 11.27 -15.88
N LYS A 33 23.81 11.14 -17.15
CA LYS A 33 23.46 12.27 -18.01
C LYS A 33 21.97 12.61 -18.03
N VAL A 34 21.09 11.66 -17.69
CA VAL A 34 19.63 11.83 -17.79
C VAL A 34 18.97 11.77 -16.41
N GLU A 35 18.03 12.68 -16.15
CA GLU A 35 17.25 12.77 -14.90
C GLU A 35 16.18 11.67 -14.85
N THR A 36 16.61 10.41 -14.76
CA THR A 36 15.71 9.26 -14.80
C THR A 36 15.07 8.95 -13.45
N ALA A 37 15.62 9.44 -12.33
CA ALA A 37 15.07 9.19 -11.00
C ALA A 37 13.81 10.03 -10.77
N VAL A 38 12.75 9.39 -10.29
CA VAL A 38 11.46 10.01 -10.00
C VAL A 38 11.20 9.93 -8.50
N PHE A 39 10.82 11.05 -7.91
CA PHE A 39 10.36 11.18 -6.53
C PHE A 39 8.97 11.79 -6.54
N ILE A 40 8.06 11.23 -5.74
CA ILE A 40 6.69 11.68 -5.59
C ILE A 40 6.42 11.87 -4.11
N VAL A 41 5.89 13.04 -3.74
CA VAL A 41 5.48 13.35 -2.37
C VAL A 41 4.00 13.67 -2.37
N HIS A 42 3.20 12.88 -1.66
CA HIS A 42 1.80 13.23 -1.41
C HIS A 42 1.74 14.30 -0.32
N LEU A 43 1.46 15.55 -0.70
CA LEU A 43 1.60 16.72 0.17
C LEU A 43 0.75 16.65 1.45
N PRO A 44 -0.52 16.19 1.42
CA PRO A 44 -1.34 16.14 2.62
C PRO A 44 -0.82 15.17 3.69
N THR A 45 -0.24 14.03 3.28
CA THR A 45 0.20 12.98 4.21
C THR A 45 1.70 12.90 4.39
N ARG A 46 2.47 13.61 3.56
CA ARG A 46 3.94 13.56 3.46
C ARG A 46 4.50 12.18 3.13
N VAL A 47 3.66 11.23 2.72
CA VAL A 47 4.08 9.91 2.25
C VAL A 47 4.73 10.05 0.88
N THR A 48 5.80 9.30 0.67
CA THR A 48 6.61 9.39 -0.55
C THR A 48 6.66 8.08 -1.32
N GLY A 49 6.83 8.17 -2.63
CA GLY A 49 7.19 7.05 -3.51
C GLY A 49 8.31 7.47 -4.44
N SER A 50 9.29 6.59 -4.67
CA SER A 50 10.43 6.93 -5.53
C SER A 50 10.91 5.72 -6.32
N ALA A 51 11.50 5.97 -7.48
CA ALA A 51 12.09 4.96 -8.34
C ALA A 51 13.24 5.53 -9.17
N SER A 52 14.34 4.79 -9.26
CA SER A 52 15.54 5.15 -10.03
C SER A 52 16.25 3.94 -10.63
N GLU A 53 15.55 2.79 -10.68
CA GLU A 53 16.14 1.52 -11.11
C GLU A 53 16.19 1.37 -12.63
N LEU A 54 15.24 1.95 -13.36
CA LEU A 54 15.16 1.82 -14.80
C LEU A 54 15.82 2.98 -15.54
N ARG A 55 16.17 2.74 -16.80
CA ARG A 55 16.79 3.73 -17.70
C ARG A 55 15.80 4.77 -18.23
N SER A 56 14.50 4.46 -18.20
CA SER A 56 13.44 5.36 -18.68
C SER A 56 12.78 6.08 -17.50
N GLN A 57 12.70 7.41 -17.58
CA GLN A 57 11.95 8.23 -16.63
C GLN A 57 10.47 7.81 -16.57
N GLY A 58 9.87 7.45 -17.71
CA GLY A 58 8.47 7.03 -17.78
C GLY A 58 8.21 5.71 -17.05
N GLU A 59 9.14 4.75 -17.15
CA GLU A 59 9.02 3.49 -16.41
C GLU A 59 9.25 3.70 -14.92
N ASN A 60 10.25 4.50 -14.54
CA ASN A 60 10.44 4.89 -13.14
C ASN A 60 9.23 5.65 -12.59
N ARG A 61 8.58 6.51 -13.37
CA ARG A 61 7.34 7.21 -12.93
C ARG A 61 6.25 6.21 -12.56
N LYS A 62 6.03 5.17 -13.38
CA LYS A 62 5.05 4.10 -13.08
C LYS A 62 5.39 3.36 -11.79
N ILE A 63 6.66 3.01 -11.58
CA ILE A 63 7.09 2.32 -10.36
C ILE A 63 6.97 3.22 -9.13
N ALA A 64 7.36 4.50 -9.23
CA ALA A 64 7.25 5.46 -8.15
C ALA A 64 5.78 5.66 -7.72
N TRP A 65 4.84 5.70 -8.67
CA TRP A 65 3.41 5.75 -8.37
C TRP A 65 2.91 4.48 -7.67
N SER A 66 3.29 3.31 -8.15
CA SER A 66 2.94 2.04 -7.51
C SER A 66 3.45 1.99 -6.05
N ARG A 67 4.71 2.41 -5.83
CA ARG A 67 5.32 2.53 -4.50
C ARG A 67 4.60 3.56 -3.64
N LEU A 68 4.24 4.72 -4.18
CA LEU A 68 3.49 5.74 -3.43
C LEU A 68 2.14 5.19 -2.97
N LYS A 69 1.37 4.56 -3.86
CA LYS A 69 0.06 3.97 -3.54
C LYS A 69 0.19 2.92 -2.44
N MET A 70 1.18 2.03 -2.54
CA MET A 70 1.46 1.05 -1.50
C MET A 70 1.88 1.70 -0.17
N ASN A 71 2.74 2.72 -0.21
CA ASN A 71 3.17 3.42 0.99
C ASN A 71 2.03 4.19 1.66
N LEU A 72 1.13 4.80 0.88
CA LEU A 72 -0.10 5.39 1.41
C LEU A 72 -0.92 4.32 2.11
N ALA A 73 -1.08 3.16 1.47
CA ALA A 73 -1.78 2.03 2.04
C ALA A 73 -1.14 1.47 3.32
N LEU A 74 0.15 1.67 3.57
CA LEU A 74 0.85 1.23 4.78
C LEU A 74 0.79 2.28 5.90
N TYR A 75 1.07 3.54 5.57
CA TYR A 75 1.36 4.57 6.57
C TYR A 75 0.23 5.56 6.83
N CYS A 76 -0.83 5.56 6.02
CA CYS A 76 -2.00 6.40 6.27
C CYS A 76 -3.11 5.54 6.89
N ARG A 77 -3.59 5.92 8.09
CA ARG A 77 -4.75 5.29 8.72
C ARG A 77 -5.97 6.21 8.63
N THR A 78 -7.11 5.61 8.33
CA THR A 78 -8.43 6.25 8.39
C THR A 78 -9.45 5.23 8.92
N THR A 79 -10.69 5.67 9.13
CA THR A 79 -11.81 4.72 9.25
C THR A 79 -11.96 3.94 7.93
N PRO A 80 -12.26 2.62 7.95
CA PRO A 80 -12.56 1.85 6.76
C PRO A 80 -13.67 2.49 5.92
N SER A 81 -13.51 2.45 4.61
CA SER A 81 -14.50 2.99 3.68
C SER A 81 -15.74 2.09 3.64
N PRO A 82 -16.95 2.65 3.46
CA PRO A 82 -18.14 1.86 3.17
C PRO A 82 -18.00 0.95 1.94
N ARG A 83 -17.09 1.29 1.00
CA ARG A 83 -16.79 0.50 -0.20
C ARG A 83 -15.94 -0.75 0.05
N LEU A 84 -15.40 -0.91 1.26
CA LEU A 84 -14.55 -2.05 1.63
C LEU A 84 -15.22 -3.39 1.31
N PHE A 85 -16.49 -3.56 1.69
CA PHE A 85 -17.20 -4.82 1.46
C PHE A 85 -17.35 -5.16 -0.02
N SER A 86 -17.67 -4.16 -0.84
CA SER A 86 -17.76 -4.34 -2.30
C SER A 86 -16.44 -4.77 -2.90
N LEU A 87 -15.33 -4.17 -2.44
CA LEU A 87 -13.99 -4.52 -2.90
C LEU A 87 -13.60 -5.96 -2.49
N VAL A 88 -13.80 -6.33 -1.22
CA VAL A 88 -13.47 -7.67 -0.74
C VAL A 88 -14.26 -8.73 -1.50
N ARG A 89 -15.59 -8.53 -1.65
CA ARG A 89 -16.48 -9.46 -2.35
C ARG A 89 -16.09 -9.68 -3.81
N LYS A 90 -15.59 -8.64 -4.49
CA LYS A 90 -15.09 -8.75 -5.89
C LYS A 90 -14.00 -9.82 -6.05
N TYR A 91 -13.16 -10.01 -5.04
CA TYR A 91 -12.05 -10.96 -5.05
C TYR A 91 -12.30 -12.21 -4.20
N GLN A 92 -13.49 -12.33 -3.62
CA GLN A 92 -13.83 -13.39 -2.70
C GLN A 92 -14.33 -14.64 -3.45
N LYS A 93 -13.77 -15.80 -3.12
CA LYS A 93 -14.15 -17.13 -3.59
C LYS A 93 -14.40 -18.00 -2.36
N GLY A 94 -15.63 -18.01 -1.87
CA GLY A 94 -15.96 -18.55 -0.55
C GLY A 94 -15.21 -17.81 0.56
N ALA A 95 -14.54 -18.53 1.46
CA ALA A 95 -13.75 -17.91 2.52
C ALA A 95 -12.39 -17.34 2.05
N ARG A 96 -11.98 -17.57 0.78
CA ARG A 96 -10.68 -17.12 0.25
C ARG A 96 -10.83 -15.76 -0.43
N ILE A 97 -9.89 -14.86 -0.19
CA ILE A 97 -9.75 -13.58 -0.92
C ILE A 97 -8.55 -13.68 -1.86
N ASP A 98 -8.79 -13.64 -3.17
CA ASP A 98 -7.84 -13.99 -4.21
C ASP A 98 -7.52 -12.80 -5.12
N ILE A 99 -6.53 -12.01 -4.72
CA ILE A 99 -6.04 -10.83 -5.44
C ILE A 99 -4.51 -10.86 -5.55
N SER A 100 -4.00 -10.53 -6.73
CA SER A 100 -2.56 -10.44 -7.01
C SER A 100 -1.98 -9.13 -6.50
N GLU A 101 -0.71 -9.14 -6.08
CA GLU A 101 0.06 -7.93 -5.72
C GLU A 101 0.24 -6.96 -6.90
N SER A 102 0.14 -7.47 -8.13
CA SER A 102 0.18 -6.66 -9.36
C SER A 102 -1.15 -5.99 -9.70
N ASN A 103 -2.22 -6.27 -8.96
CA ASN A 103 -3.53 -5.68 -9.22
C ASN A 103 -3.57 -4.20 -8.80
N ALA A 104 -4.16 -3.31 -9.61
CA ALA A 104 -4.28 -1.89 -9.29
C ALA A 104 -5.05 -1.60 -7.99
N GLU A 105 -5.98 -2.48 -7.59
CA GLU A 105 -6.76 -2.37 -6.36
C GLU A 105 -6.07 -3.03 -5.15
N TRP A 106 -4.91 -3.69 -5.34
CA TRP A 106 -4.16 -4.31 -4.25
C TRP A 106 -3.80 -3.34 -3.12
N PRO A 107 -3.26 -2.12 -3.40
CA PRO A 107 -3.02 -1.13 -2.36
C PRO A 107 -4.30 -0.68 -1.65
N ILE A 108 -5.44 -0.62 -2.36
CA ILE A 108 -6.74 -0.24 -1.77
C ILE A 108 -7.15 -1.30 -0.75
N LEU A 109 -7.13 -2.58 -1.15
CA LEU A 109 -7.47 -3.69 -0.25
C LEU A 109 -6.55 -3.72 0.98
N MET A 110 -5.24 -3.51 0.79
CA MET A 110 -4.30 -3.46 1.89
C MET A 110 -4.58 -2.29 2.84
N ALA A 111 -4.86 -1.10 2.31
CA ALA A 111 -5.20 0.07 3.11
C ALA A 111 -6.44 -0.20 3.99
N GLU A 112 -7.47 -0.78 3.39
CA GLU A 112 -8.72 -1.09 4.08
C GLU A 112 -8.57 -2.22 5.11
N LEU A 113 -7.77 -3.24 4.80
CA LEU A 113 -7.42 -4.29 5.77
C LEU A 113 -6.72 -3.69 6.99
N LEU A 114 -5.74 -2.82 6.78
CA LEU A 114 -5.00 -2.17 7.86
C LEU A 114 -5.87 -1.18 8.65
N ASN A 115 -6.81 -0.47 8.00
CA ASN A 115 -7.81 0.35 8.68
C ASN A 115 -8.70 -0.50 9.58
N ALA A 116 -9.26 -1.61 9.05
CA ALA A 116 -10.12 -2.51 9.80
C ALA A 116 -9.40 -3.20 10.96
N LEU A 117 -8.11 -3.52 10.78
CA LEU A 117 -7.23 -3.98 11.87
C LEU A 117 -7.05 -2.91 12.92
N SER A 118 -6.78 -1.66 12.55
CA SER A 118 -6.62 -0.60 13.55
C SER A 118 -7.89 -0.41 14.40
N GLU A 119 -9.08 -0.51 13.81
CA GLU A 119 -10.36 -0.43 14.54
C GLU A 119 -10.68 -1.66 15.38
N SER A 120 -10.07 -2.81 15.04
CA SER A 120 -10.27 -4.08 15.75
C SER A 120 -9.10 -4.38 16.70
N GLU A 121 -8.40 -3.35 17.17
CA GLU A 121 -7.20 -3.45 18.01
C GLU A 121 -6.14 -4.43 17.48
N TRP A 122 -5.99 -4.46 16.16
CA TRP A 122 -5.07 -5.31 15.43
C TRP A 122 -5.34 -6.81 15.59
N GLU A 123 -6.58 -7.22 15.85
CA GLU A 123 -6.99 -8.62 16.01
C GLU A 123 -7.69 -9.17 14.74
N PRO A 124 -7.03 -10.04 13.95
CA PRO A 124 -7.59 -10.53 12.70
C PRO A 124 -8.88 -11.34 12.84
N SER A 125 -9.08 -12.02 13.98
CA SER A 125 -10.27 -12.86 14.20
C SER A 125 -11.57 -12.06 14.19
N ILE A 126 -11.56 -10.82 14.70
CA ILE A 126 -12.72 -9.91 14.71
C ILE A 126 -13.15 -9.53 13.29
N ILE A 127 -12.18 -9.28 12.41
CA ILE A 127 -12.43 -8.88 11.02
C ILE A 127 -12.86 -10.08 10.19
N ALA A 128 -12.28 -11.25 10.44
CA ALA A 128 -12.59 -12.47 9.72
C ALA A 128 -14.09 -12.77 9.71
N SER A 129 -14.76 -12.61 10.85
CA SER A 129 -16.22 -12.74 10.95
C SER A 129 -16.98 -11.71 10.11
N LYS A 130 -16.53 -10.44 10.11
CA LYS A 130 -17.18 -9.36 9.35
C LYS A 130 -17.00 -9.51 7.83
N TRP A 131 -15.87 -10.06 7.40
CA TRP A 131 -15.51 -10.21 5.99
C TRP A 131 -15.88 -11.59 5.43
N GLU A 132 -16.57 -12.43 6.20
CA GLU A 132 -16.95 -13.79 5.79
C GLU A 132 -15.72 -14.62 5.35
N THR A 133 -14.59 -14.45 6.05
CA THR A 133 -13.30 -15.08 5.76
C THR A 133 -12.68 -15.67 7.03
N THR A 134 -11.42 -16.11 6.97
CA THR A 134 -10.70 -16.66 8.12
C THR A 134 -9.53 -15.75 8.52
N ALA A 135 -9.16 -15.74 9.81
CA ALA A 135 -7.99 -15.02 10.28
C ALA A 135 -6.71 -15.43 9.53
N SER A 136 -6.56 -16.73 9.25
CA SER A 136 -5.46 -17.27 8.46
C SER A 136 -5.41 -16.70 7.04
N GLN A 137 -6.56 -16.42 6.42
CA GLN A 137 -6.60 -15.78 5.11
C GLN A 137 -6.16 -14.32 5.17
N LEU A 138 -6.60 -13.57 6.18
CA LEU A 138 -6.15 -12.19 6.40
C LEU A 138 -4.63 -12.14 6.64
N ILE A 139 -4.09 -13.05 7.44
CA ILE A 139 -2.64 -13.18 7.67
C ILE A 139 -1.91 -13.51 6.36
N LYS A 140 -2.47 -14.39 5.51
CA LYS A 140 -1.90 -14.67 4.18
C LYS A 140 -1.87 -13.44 3.28
N LEU A 141 -2.88 -12.57 3.34
CA LEU A 141 -2.86 -11.30 2.61
C LEU A 141 -1.77 -10.37 3.15
N LEU A 142 -1.64 -10.22 4.47
CA LEU A 142 -0.57 -9.42 5.08
C LEU A 142 0.81 -9.93 4.66
N LYS A 143 1.02 -11.26 4.64
CA LYS A 143 2.29 -11.88 4.22
C LYS A 143 2.73 -11.57 2.79
N LYS A 144 1.80 -11.23 1.90
CA LYS A 144 2.16 -10.78 0.54
C LYS A 144 2.94 -9.47 0.56
N ASN A 145 2.80 -8.66 1.61
CA ASN A 145 3.60 -7.46 1.81
C ASN A 145 4.33 -7.50 3.16
N LYS A 146 5.64 -7.74 3.13
CA LYS A 146 6.47 -7.88 4.35
C LYS A 146 6.37 -6.68 5.29
N GLU A 147 6.31 -5.46 4.75
CA GLU A 147 6.16 -4.24 5.55
C GLU A 147 4.79 -4.16 6.23
N ALA A 148 3.72 -4.58 5.55
CA ALA A 148 2.38 -4.66 6.16
C ALA A 148 2.36 -5.62 7.34
N LEU A 149 2.92 -6.83 7.18
CA LEU A 149 2.99 -7.80 8.27
C LEU A 149 3.85 -7.30 9.43
N LYS A 150 4.99 -6.66 9.13
CA LYS A 150 5.86 -6.06 10.12
C LYS A 150 5.13 -4.98 10.92
N LEU A 151 4.47 -4.04 10.24
CA LEU A 151 3.67 -2.98 10.87
C LEU A 151 2.62 -3.57 11.82
N VAL A 152 1.84 -4.55 11.35
CA VAL A 152 0.81 -5.19 12.19
C VAL A 152 1.44 -5.88 13.41
N ASN A 153 2.58 -6.53 13.25
CA ASN A 153 3.28 -7.19 14.35
C ASN A 153 3.88 -6.20 15.36
N GLU A 154 4.38 -5.05 14.91
CA GLU A 154 4.83 -3.95 15.79
C GLU A 154 3.65 -3.43 16.62
N GLU A 155 2.53 -3.11 15.97
CA GLU A 155 1.31 -2.63 16.66
C GLU A 155 0.74 -3.67 17.64
N ARG A 156 0.77 -4.96 17.29
CA ARG A 156 0.36 -6.04 18.18
C ARG A 156 1.30 -6.18 19.37
N SER A 157 2.62 -6.10 19.15
CA SER A 157 3.63 -6.19 20.22
C SER A 157 3.51 -5.02 21.21
N LEU A 158 3.27 -3.80 20.72
CA LEU A 158 2.99 -2.62 21.55
C LEU A 158 1.76 -2.81 22.46
N ARG A 159 0.85 -3.71 22.09
CA ARG A 159 -0.36 -4.05 22.85
C ARG A 159 -0.26 -5.39 23.59
N ASN A 160 0.96 -5.92 23.76
CA ASN A 160 1.22 -7.23 24.40
C ASN A 160 0.49 -8.41 23.74
N LYS A 161 0.19 -8.31 22.44
CA LYS A 161 -0.43 -9.40 21.65
C LYS A 161 0.65 -10.22 20.94
N HIS A 162 0.40 -11.51 20.76
CA HIS A 162 1.31 -12.37 20.01
C HIS A 162 1.46 -11.94 18.54
N VAL A 163 2.68 -11.96 18.03
CA VAL A 163 2.95 -11.70 16.61
C VAL A 163 2.28 -12.72 15.70
N LEU A 164 1.79 -12.24 14.56
CA LEU A 164 1.23 -13.05 13.49
C LEU A 164 2.38 -13.76 12.75
N ARG A 165 2.21 -15.06 12.53
CA ARG A 165 3.19 -15.95 11.91
C ARG A 165 2.83 -16.33 10.50
#